data_AF-A0A6I0DY09-F1
#
_entry.id   AF-A0A6I0DY09-F1
#
_cell.length_a   1.000
_cell.length_b   1.000
_cell.length_c   1.000
_cell.angle_alpha   90.00
_cell.angle_beta   90.00
_cell.angle_gamma   90.00
#
_symmetry.space_group_name_H-M   'P 1'
#
loop_
_entity.id
_entity.type
_entity.pdbx_description
1 polymer ?
#
loop_
_entity_poly.entity_id
_entity_poly.type
_entity_poly.pdbx_seq_one_letter_code
_entity_poly.pdbx_strand_id
1 'polypeptide(L)'
;VYMALFQPESYYTVLICVAIEQFGYGFGFAAFLMYMIMVAEGEHKTAHYAFASGFMALGMMLPGMMAGWLQELVGYQWFFIIIVILTIPTVLVASFVKIDPAFGKKK
;
A
#
# COMPACT_ATOMS: atom_id res chain seq x y z
N VAL A 1 -6.89 0.27 -13.30
CA VAL A 1 -6.70 0.12 -14.77
C VAL A 1 -8.02 0.16 -15.54
N TYR A 2 -9.05 -0.61 -15.16
CA TYR A 2 -10.36 -0.58 -15.86
C TYR A 2 -10.96 0.83 -16.02
N MET A 3 -11.02 1.63 -14.95
CA MET A 3 -11.50 3.02 -15.02
C MET A 3 -10.62 3.93 -15.89
N ALA A 4 -9.31 3.69 -15.91
CA ALA A 4 -8.38 4.52 -16.69
C ALA A 4 -8.46 4.24 -18.20
N LEU A 5 -8.92 3.05 -18.59
CA LEU A 5 -9.09 2.66 -19.99
C LEU A 5 -10.47 3.01 -20.53
N PHE A 6 -11.53 2.76 -19.75
CA PHE A 6 -12.92 2.89 -20.23
C PHE A 6 -13.60 4.19 -19.82
N GLN A 7 -13.03 4.96 -18.89
CA GLN A 7 -13.59 6.21 -18.35
C GLN A 7 -15.13 6.17 -18.20
N PRO A 8 -15.67 5.18 -17.46
CA PRO A 8 -17.12 5.01 -17.39
C PRO A 8 -17.78 6.21 -16.69
N GLU A 9 -18.73 6.86 -17.35
CA GLU A 9 -19.53 7.96 -16.76
C GLU A 9 -20.56 7.46 -15.72
N SER A 10 -20.75 6.14 -15.63
CA SER A 10 -21.70 5.53 -14.70
C SER A 10 -21.20 5.60 -13.25
N TYR A 11 -21.87 6.44 -12.46
CA TYR A 11 -21.61 6.66 -11.04
C TYR A 11 -21.50 5.35 -10.23
N TYR A 12 -22.41 4.40 -10.44
CA TYR A 12 -22.43 3.13 -9.73
C TYR A 12 -21.21 2.25 -10.01
N THR A 13 -20.71 2.28 -11.25
CA THR A 13 -19.53 1.49 -11.65
C THR A 13 -18.28 2.01 -10.95
N VAL A 14 -18.12 3.34 -10.92
CA VAL A 14 -17.01 3.98 -10.20
C VAL A 14 -17.09 3.67 -8.70
N LEU A 15 -18.28 3.81 -8.11
CA LEU A 15 -18.48 3.60 -6.68
C LEU A 15 -18.16 2.17 -6.23
N ILE A 16 -18.62 1.16 -6.97
CA ILE A 16 -18.33 -0.26 -6.65
C ILE A 16 -16.83 -0.53 -6.72
N CYS A 17 -16.17 -0.07 -7.78
CA CYS A 17 -14.74 -0.29 -7.94
C CYS A 17 -13.91 0.47 -6.88
N VAL A 18 -14.26 1.71 -6.52
CA VAL A 18 -13.62 2.43 -5.41
C VAL A 18 -13.87 1.71 -4.09
N ALA A 19 -15.08 1.21 -3.85
CA ALA A 19 -15.39 0.47 -2.63
C ALA A 19 -14.53 -0.80 -2.49
N ILE A 20 -14.36 -1.56 -3.57
CA ILE A 20 -13.49 -2.75 -3.59
C ILE A 20 -12.02 -2.36 -3.35
N GLU A 21 -11.56 -1.29 -4.00
CA GLU A 21 -10.19 -0.80 -3.84
C GLU A 21 -9.91 -0.37 -2.40
N GLN A 22 -10.80 0.42 -1.80
CA GLN A 22 -10.64 0.91 -0.42
C GLN A 22 -10.79 -0.18 0.63
N PHE A 23 -11.62 -1.19 0.35
CA PHE A 23 -11.68 -2.38 1.18
C PHE A 23 -10.34 -3.11 1.19
N GLY A 24 -9.74 -3.35 0.01
CA GLY A 24 -8.41 -3.95 -0.10
C GLY A 24 -7.31 -3.12 0.56
N TYR A 25 -7.33 -1.80 0.35
CA TYR A 25 -6.41 -0.87 0.99
C TYR A 25 -6.48 -0.92 2.52
N GLY A 26 -7.69 -0.98 3.09
CA GLY A 26 -7.89 -1.11 4.53
C GLY A 26 -7.26 -2.37 5.12
N PHE A 27 -7.40 -3.51 4.44
CA PHE A 27 -6.75 -4.76 4.85
C PHE A 27 -5.22 -4.67 4.76
N GLY A 28 -4.69 -4.13 3.67
CA GLY A 28 -3.25 -3.94 3.49
C GLY A 28 -2.65 -3.01 4.56
N PHE A 29 -3.34 -1.91 4.86
CA PHE A 29 -2.93 -0.97 5.90
C PHE A 29 -2.94 -1.60 7.29
N ALA A 30 -3.97 -2.37 7.64
CA ALA A 30 -4.05 -3.07 8.92
C ALA A 30 -2.93 -4.12 9.07
N ALA A 31 -2.65 -4.89 8.01
CA ALA A 31 -1.55 -5.86 8.01
C ALA A 31 -0.18 -5.16 8.17
N PHE A 32 0.01 -4.04 7.46
CA PHE A 32 1.22 -3.24 7.57
C PHE A 32 1.40 -2.66 8.98
N LEU A 33 0.33 -2.13 9.59
CA LEU A 33 0.37 -1.64 10.97
C LEU A 33 0.75 -2.75 11.96
N MET A 34 0.14 -3.92 11.84
CA MET A 34 0.45 -5.07 12.70
C MET A 34 1.91 -5.51 12.55
N TYR A 35 2.44 -5.53 11.33
CA TYR A 35 3.86 -5.80 11.07
C TYR A 35 4.76 -4.77 11.75
N MET A 36 4.40 -3.49 11.71
CA MET A 36 5.18 -2.42 12.33
C MET A 36 5.18 -2.52 13.85
N ILE A 37 4.05 -2.90 14.45
CA ILE A 37 3.96 -3.19 15.89
C ILE A 37 4.88 -4.36 16.26
N MET A 38 4.90 -5.43 15.44
CA MET A 38 5.81 -6.58 15.63
C MET A 38 7.28 -6.16 15.60
N VAL A 39 7.68 -5.38 14.58
CA VAL A 39 9.07 -4.91 14.44
C VAL A 39 9.46 -3.94 15.57
N ALA A 40 8.50 -3.18 16.10
CA ALA A 40 8.73 -2.27 17.21
C ALA A 40 8.75 -2.96 18.60
N GLU A 41 8.38 -4.24 18.71
CA GLU A 41 8.53 -4.99 19.97
C GLU A 41 10.00 -5.29 20.26
N GLY A 42 10.60 -4.53 21.19
CA GLY A 42 11.98 -4.71 21.68
C GLY A 42 12.26 -3.87 22.92
N GLU A 43 13.53 -3.74 23.34
CA GLU A 43 13.93 -2.92 24.51
C GLU A 43 13.64 -1.42 24.36
N HIS A 44 13.62 -0.90 23.12
CA HIS A 44 13.39 0.53 22.82
C HIS A 44 12.11 0.75 21.99
N LYS A 45 10.96 0.27 22.48
CA LYS A 45 9.66 0.29 21.76
C LYS A 45 9.27 1.66 21.20
N THR A 46 9.51 2.75 21.95
CA THR A 46 9.13 4.11 21.54
C THR A 46 10.00 4.65 20.40
N ALA A 47 11.31 4.38 20.43
CA ALA A 47 12.24 4.85 19.40
C ALA A 47 12.05 4.06 18.09
N HIS A 48 11.96 2.72 18.17
CA HIS A 48 11.74 1.89 16.98
C HIS A 48 10.38 2.17 16.34
N TYR A 49 9.32 2.37 17.12
CA TYR A 49 8.01 2.73 16.58
C TYR A 49 8.01 4.12 15.90
N ALA A 50 8.75 5.10 16.44
CA ALA A 50 8.88 6.43 15.83
C ALA A 50 9.64 6.39 14.50
N PHE A 51 10.76 5.66 14.42
CA PHE A 51 11.50 5.46 13.18
C PHE A 51 10.67 4.71 12.14
N ALA A 52 9.98 3.65 12.56
CA ALA A 52 9.11 2.87 11.70
C ALA A 52 7.96 3.74 11.14
N SER A 53 7.28 4.51 11.99
CA SER A 53 6.23 5.44 11.56
C SER A 53 6.74 6.53 10.61
N GLY A 54 7.97 7.02 10.81
CA GLY A 54 8.63 7.94 9.89
C GLY A 54 8.88 7.31 8.51
N PHE A 55 9.36 6.07 8.47
CA PHE A 55 9.53 5.32 7.22
C PHE A 55 8.21 5.04 6.50
N MET A 56 7.14 4.76 7.24
CA MET A 56 5.78 4.61 6.70
C MET A 56 5.30 5.90 6.02
N ALA A 57 5.45 7.05 6.70
CA ALA A 57 5.05 8.33 6.13
C ALA A 57 5.88 8.68 4.89
N LEU A 58 7.19 8.45 4.93
CA LEU A 58 8.08 8.64 3.78
C LEU A 58 7.72 7.72 2.62
N GLY A 59 7.40 6.45 2.89
CA GLY A 59 7.01 5.46 1.89
C GLY A 59 5.70 5.80 1.17
N MET A 60 4.76 6.48 1.83
CA MET A 60 3.55 7.00 1.19
C MET A 60 3.78 8.32 0.44
N MET A 61 4.65 9.18 0.97
CA MET A 61 4.88 10.52 0.42
C MET A 61 5.72 10.51 -0.87
N LEU A 62 6.79 9.70 -0.91
CA LEU A 62 7.69 9.62 -2.07
C LEU A 62 6.96 9.23 -3.37
N PRO A 63 6.14 8.16 -3.41
CA PRO A 63 5.39 7.81 -4.61
C PRO A 63 4.37 8.89 -4.99
N GLY A 64 3.73 9.52 -3.99
CA GLY A 64 2.76 10.60 -4.23
C GLY A 64 3.38 11.82 -4.90
N MET A 65 4.59 12.20 -4.50
CA MET A 65 5.33 13.32 -5.12
C MET A 65 5.78 12.99 -6.55
N MET A 66 6.25 11.76 -6.78
CA MET A 66 6.72 11.33 -8.11
C MET A 66 5.57 11.01 -9.08
N ALA A 67 4.37 10.74 -8.56
CA ALA A 67 3.21 10.33 -9.36
C ALA A 67 2.84 11.34 -10.44
N GLY A 68 2.83 12.64 -10.12
CA GLY A 68 2.48 13.70 -11.08
C GLY A 68 3.46 13.78 -12.24
N TRP A 69 4.76 13.83 -11.94
CA TRP A 69 5.81 13.86 -12.95
C TRP A 69 5.83 12.60 -13.82
N LEU A 70 5.67 11.42 -13.20
CA LEU A 70 5.59 10.16 -13.93
C LEU A 70 4.36 10.13 -14.84
N GLN A 71 3.20 10.57 -14.35
CA GLN A 71 1.97 10.63 -15.14
C GLN A 71 2.07 11.58 -16.34
N GLU A 72 2.79 12.71 -16.22
CA GLU A 72 3.05 13.62 -17.35
C GLU A 72 3.97 13.00 -18.40
N LEU A 73 4.98 12.21 -17.99
CA LEU A 73 5.94 11.59 -18.89
C LEU A 73 5.39 10.39 -19.67
N VAL A 74 4.67 9.48 -19.00
CA VAL A 74 4.19 8.23 -19.61
C VAL A 74 2.74 8.30 -20.07
N GLY A 75 1.99 9.32 -19.64
CA GLY A 75 0.57 9.46 -19.90
C GLY A 75 -0.30 8.65 -18.92
N TYR A 76 -1.57 9.06 -18.79
CA TYR A 76 -2.50 8.57 -17.76
C TYR A 76 -2.70 7.04 -17.79
N GLN A 77 -2.90 6.45 -18.97
CA GLN A 77 -3.17 5.02 -19.09
C GLN A 77 -1.95 4.15 -18.72
N TRP A 78 -0.77 4.51 -19.23
CA TRP A 78 0.47 3.79 -18.96
C TRP A 78 0.91 3.94 -17.50
N PHE A 79 0.66 5.08 -16.87
CA PHE A 79 0.92 5.29 -15.44
C PHE A 79 0.23 4.23 -14.57
N PHE A 80 -1.06 3.97 -14.79
CA PHE A 80 -1.79 2.96 -14.03
C PHE A 80 -1.31 1.53 -14.32
N ILE A 81 -0.91 1.23 -15.56
CA ILE A 81 -0.38 -0.09 -15.90
C ILE A 81 0.95 -0.32 -15.17
N ILE A 82 1.84 0.68 -15.17
CA ILE A 82 3.12 0.63 -14.46
C ILE A 82 2.90 0.44 -12.96
N ILE A 83 1.95 1.15 -12.34
CA ILE A 83 1.63 0.98 -10.92
C ILE A 83 1.17 -0.46 -10.63
N VAL A 84 0.28 -1.02 -11.45
CA VAL A 84 -0.17 -2.41 -11.26
C VAL A 84 0.99 -3.38 -11.40
N ILE A 85 1.88 -3.17 -12.38
CA ILE A 85 3.09 -3.98 -12.54
C ILE A 85 4.01 -3.85 -11.32
N LEU A 86 4.23 -2.65 -10.79
CA LEU A 86 5.03 -2.40 -9.58
C LEU A 86 4.39 -2.97 -8.31
N THR A 87 3.08 -3.18 -8.31
CA THR A 87 2.37 -3.82 -7.21
C THR A 87 2.71 -5.31 -7.11
N ILE A 88 2.95 -6.00 -8.23
CA ILE A 88 3.28 -7.43 -8.26
C ILE A 88 4.55 -7.77 -7.46
N PRO A 89 5.73 -7.16 -7.70
CA PRO A 89 6.92 -7.43 -6.92
C PRO A 89 6.74 -6.99 -5.47
N THR A 90 5.97 -5.93 -5.20
CA THR A 90 5.68 -5.47 -3.83
C THR A 90 4.92 -6.54 -3.04
N VAL A 91 3.88 -7.12 -3.64
CA VAL A 91 3.11 -8.23 -3.03
C VAL A 91 3.98 -9.48 -2.89
N LEU A 92 4.88 -9.74 -3.83
CA LEU A 92 5.82 -10.85 -3.75
C LEU A 92 6.83 -10.65 -2.61
N VAL A 93 7.37 -9.46 -2.43
CA VAL A 93 8.24 -9.16 -1.27
C VAL A 93 7.44 -9.29 0.03
N ALA A 94 6.20 -8.81 0.07
CA ALA A 94 5.33 -8.94 1.23
C ALA A 94 5.05 -10.41 1.60
N SER A 95 4.93 -11.32 0.62
CA SER A 95 4.75 -12.75 0.90
C SER A 95 6.01 -13.46 1.40
N PHE A 96 7.19 -12.88 1.14
CA PHE A 96 8.47 -13.35 1.69
C PHE A 96 8.75 -12.83 3.11
N VAL A 97 7.94 -11.91 3.63
CA VAL A 97 8.06 -11.42 5.00
C VAL A 97 7.81 -12.58 5.96
N LYS A 98 8.84 -12.97 6.71
CA LYS A 98 8.73 -13.98 7.77
C LYS A 98 8.04 -13.36 8.97
N ILE A 99 6.75 -13.65 9.12
CA ILE A 99 5.98 -13.31 10.30
C ILE A 99 6.33 -14.34 11.39
N ASP A 100 6.69 -13.87 12.59
CA ASP A 100 6.96 -14.76 13.71
C ASP A 100 5.64 -15.44 14.15
N PRO A 101 5.57 -16.77 14.17
CA PRO A 101 4.34 -17.53 14.45
C PRO A 101 3.78 -17.35 15.88
N ALA A 102 4.53 -16.68 16.77
CA ALA A 102 4.06 -16.30 18.11
C ALA A 102 3.33 -14.94 18.14
N PHE A 103 3.49 -14.10 17.11
CA PHE A 103 2.92 -12.75 17.10
C PHE A 103 1.39 -12.80 16.87
N GLY A 104 0.62 -12.16 17.76
CA GLY A 104 -0.85 -12.12 17.70
C GLY A 104 -1.59 -13.32 18.31
N LYS A 105 -0.90 -14.36 18.80
CA LYS A 105 -1.55 -15.40 19.62
C LYS A 105 -1.83 -14.87 21.02
N LYS A 106 -3.12 -14.72 21.33
CA LYS A 106 -3.59 -14.54 22.70
C LYS A 106 -3.21 -15.81 23.48
N LYS A 107 -2.35 -15.69 24.50
CA LYS A 107 -2.22 -16.72 25.55
C LYS A 107 -3.51 -16.79 26.35
#